data_AF-A0A6I9YMD2-F1
#
_entry.id   AF-A0A6I9YMD2-F1
#
_cell.length_a   1.000
_cell.length_b   1.000
_cell.length_c   1.000
_cell.angle_alpha   90.00
_cell.angle_beta   90.00
_cell.angle_gamma   90.00
#
_symmetry.space_group_name_H-M   'P 1'
#
loop_
_entity.id
_entity.type
_entity.pdbx_description
1 polymer ?
#
loop_
_entity_poly.entity_id
_entity_poly.type
_entity_poly.pdbx_seq_one_letter_code
_entity_poly.pdbx_strand_id
1 'polypeptide(L)'
;METNPGGRSAPVTSLPLSPQEETQALKEEGNLPLLLESLDKLEKEGKDKEGPAWRPSGIPEEDVRGVVVPYLLKQRKFLQKSLKEKQETNSHLAAAVVAGRQRIAELEEQIRRQKEEWQGVAIEGRKMMETFDDLS
;
A
#
# COMPACT_ATOMS: atom_id res chain seq x y z
N MET A 1 -31.38 -84.16 0.40
CA MET A 1 -32.21 -82.99 0.74
C MET A 1 -31.63 -82.48 2.06
N GLU A 2 -31.07 -81.29 2.20
CA GLU A 2 -31.32 -80.03 1.51
C GLU A 2 -30.04 -79.23 1.31
N THR A 3 -30.08 -78.43 0.25
CA THR A 3 -29.14 -77.43 -0.20
C THR A 3 -29.27 -76.13 0.60
N ASN A 4 -28.15 -75.48 0.96
CA ASN A 4 -28.06 -74.02 0.78
C ASN A 4 -26.59 -73.57 0.60
N PRO A 5 -26.25 -72.95 -0.55
CA PRO A 5 -24.94 -72.38 -0.83
C PRO A 5 -24.94 -70.89 -0.49
N GLY A 6 -24.11 -70.46 0.46
CA GLY A 6 -24.10 -69.04 0.84
C GLY A 6 -22.95 -68.71 1.74
N GLY A 7 -21.79 -68.47 1.12
CA GLY A 7 -20.60 -68.06 1.86
C GLY A 7 -19.40 -67.95 0.95
N ARG A 8 -19.49 -67.12 -0.09
CA ARG A 8 -18.28 -66.56 -0.68
C ARG A 8 -17.62 -65.71 0.40
N SER A 9 -16.76 -66.31 1.21
CA SER A 9 -15.66 -65.56 1.80
C SER A 9 -14.82 -65.10 0.62
N ALA A 10 -15.02 -63.86 0.20
CA ALA A 10 -14.02 -63.16 -0.57
C ALA A 10 -12.70 -63.33 0.18
N PRO A 11 -11.65 -63.91 -0.43
CA PRO A 11 -10.34 -63.84 0.19
C PRO A 11 -10.02 -62.36 0.31
N VAL A 12 -9.88 -61.88 1.55
CA VAL A 12 -9.28 -60.59 1.85
C VAL A 12 -7.89 -60.62 1.22
N THR A 13 -7.76 -60.01 0.05
CA THR A 13 -6.49 -59.80 -0.64
C THR A 13 -5.71 -58.73 0.12
N SER A 14 -5.21 -59.08 1.30
CA SER A 14 -4.06 -58.43 1.90
C SER A 14 -2.89 -59.40 1.74
N LEU A 15 -2.34 -59.44 0.52
CA LEU A 15 -1.02 -60.03 0.32
C LEU A 15 -0.05 -59.27 1.25
N PRO A 16 0.77 -59.95 2.07
CA PRO A 16 1.84 -59.26 2.76
C PRO A 16 2.80 -58.77 1.68
N LEU A 17 2.75 -57.46 1.40
CA LEU A 17 3.77 -56.82 0.59
C LEU A 17 5.12 -57.14 1.22
N SER A 18 6.11 -57.43 0.39
CA SER A 18 7.47 -57.55 0.90
C SER A 18 7.87 -56.21 1.55
N PRO A 19 8.73 -56.20 2.58
CA PRO A 19 9.19 -54.96 3.20
C PRO A 19 9.78 -53.96 2.18
N GLN A 20 10.27 -54.45 1.05
CA GLN A 20 10.81 -53.66 -0.05
C GLN A 20 9.71 -52.96 -0.86
N GLU A 21 8.61 -53.66 -1.17
CA GLU A 21 7.45 -53.08 -1.86
C GLU A 21 6.72 -52.09 -0.96
N GLU A 22 6.59 -52.36 0.34
CA GLU A 22 6.03 -51.41 1.31
C GLU A 22 6.89 -50.15 1.41
N THR A 23 8.21 -50.31 1.49
CA THR A 23 9.14 -49.15 1.49
C THR A 23 9.07 -48.36 0.19
N GLN A 24 8.93 -49.04 -0.96
CA GLN A 24 8.81 -48.37 -2.24
C GLN A 24 7.49 -47.61 -2.36
N ALA A 25 6.38 -48.20 -1.90
CA ALA A 25 5.09 -47.53 -1.84
C ALA A 25 5.13 -46.28 -0.93
N LEU A 26 5.75 -46.38 0.25
CA LEU A 26 5.93 -45.23 1.16
C LEU A 26 6.81 -44.13 0.55
N LYS A 27 7.85 -44.49 -0.20
CA LYS A 27 8.71 -43.53 -0.92
C LYS A 27 7.95 -42.77 -1.99
N GLU A 28 7.11 -43.47 -2.74
CA GLU A 28 6.28 -42.88 -3.79
C GLU A 28 5.15 -42.04 -3.22
N GLU A 29 4.45 -42.52 -2.19
CA GLU A 29 3.40 -41.77 -1.47
C GLU A 29 3.95 -40.47 -0.87
N GLY A 30 5.09 -40.55 -0.19
CA GLY A 30 5.75 -39.39 0.40
C GLY A 30 6.52 -38.52 -0.59
N ASN A 31 6.54 -38.87 -1.89
CA ASN A 31 7.34 -38.23 -2.92
C ASN A 31 8.81 -37.98 -2.47
N LEU A 32 9.35 -38.93 -1.71
CA LEU A 32 10.64 -38.80 -1.03
C LEU A 32 11.80 -38.58 -2.00
N PRO A 33 11.87 -39.21 -3.19
CA PRO A 33 12.95 -38.96 -4.13
C PRO A 33 13.11 -37.47 -4.49
N LEU A 34 12.01 -36.78 -4.79
CA LEU A 34 12.04 -35.36 -5.14
C LEU A 34 12.33 -34.46 -3.92
N LEU A 35 11.77 -34.80 -2.75
CA LEU A 35 12.01 -34.02 -1.53
C LEU A 35 13.47 -34.11 -1.09
N LEU A 36 14.07 -35.30 -1.14
CA LEU A 36 15.49 -35.51 -0.80
C LEU A 36 16.41 -34.83 -1.80
N GLU A 37 16.12 -34.87 -3.10
CA GLU A 37 16.86 -34.10 -4.10
C GLU A 37 16.80 -32.58 -3.82
N SER A 38 15.63 -32.08 -3.43
CA SER A 38 15.47 -30.67 -3.05
C SER A 38 16.26 -30.31 -1.78
N LEU A 39 16.34 -31.23 -0.81
CA LEU A 39 17.10 -31.05 0.41
C LEU A 39 18.62 -31.02 0.13
N ASP A 40 19.10 -31.93 -0.73
CA ASP A 40 20.50 -31.95 -1.17
C ASP A 40 20.88 -30.64 -1.90
N LYS A 41 19.95 -30.06 -2.65
CA LYS A 41 20.14 -28.75 -3.27
C LYS A 41 20.25 -27.64 -2.23
N LEU A 42 19.35 -27.61 -1.25
CA LEU A 42 19.36 -26.61 -0.17
C LEU A 42 20.62 -26.73 0.71
N GLU A 43 21.09 -27.95 0.96
CA GLU A 43 22.35 -28.18 1.68
C GLU A 43 23.52 -27.54 0.91
N LYS A 44 23.61 -27.80 -0.40
CA LYS A 44 24.65 -27.21 -1.27
C LYS A 44 24.60 -25.69 -1.28
N GLU A 45 23.41 -25.09 -1.39
CA GLU A 45 23.21 -23.63 -1.35
C GLU A 45 23.52 -23.02 0.04
N GLY A 46 23.44 -23.81 1.09
CA GLY A 46 23.67 -23.40 2.48
C GLY A 46 25.11 -23.52 2.97
N LYS A 47 26.01 -24.18 2.22
CA LYS A 47 27.39 -24.50 2.66
C LYS A 47 28.21 -23.29 3.09
N ASP A 48 27.98 -22.14 2.49
CA ASP A 48 28.76 -20.92 2.76
C ASP A 48 28.24 -20.12 3.98
N LYS A 49 27.15 -20.58 4.63
CA LYS A 49 26.57 -19.89 5.79
C LYS A 49 27.16 -20.46 7.09
N GLU A 50 28.14 -19.76 7.65
CA GLU A 50 28.84 -20.18 8.88
C GLU A 50 28.05 -19.99 10.18
N GLY A 51 26.93 -19.26 10.15
CA GLY A 51 26.10 -18.98 11.32
C GLY A 51 25.06 -20.07 11.63
N PRO A 52 24.59 -20.17 12.89
CA PRO A 52 23.49 -21.06 13.23
C PRO A 52 22.25 -20.69 12.42
N ALA A 53 21.68 -21.68 11.71
CA ALA A 53 20.45 -21.49 10.96
C ALA A 53 19.28 -21.15 11.90
N TRP A 54 18.41 -20.26 11.45
CA TRP A 54 17.20 -19.89 12.20
C TRP A 54 16.37 -21.14 12.52
N ARG A 55 15.74 -21.13 13.70
CA ARG A 55 14.80 -22.13 14.18
C ARG A 55 13.57 -21.40 14.71
N PRO A 56 12.36 -21.95 14.49
CA PRO A 56 11.15 -21.41 15.11
C PRO A 56 11.34 -21.34 16.63
N SER A 57 11.06 -20.17 17.19
CA SER A 57 11.12 -19.93 18.63
C SER A 57 9.97 -20.62 19.37
N GLY A 58 8.90 -20.96 18.65
CA GLY A 58 7.63 -21.42 19.23
C GLY A 58 6.67 -20.28 19.55
N ILE A 59 7.07 -19.03 19.29
CA ILE A 59 6.26 -17.82 19.44
C ILE A 59 5.92 -17.30 18.03
N PRO A 60 4.68 -17.49 17.54
CA PRO A 60 4.31 -17.12 16.18
C PRO A 60 4.59 -15.65 15.83
N GLU A 61 4.40 -14.74 16.78
CA GLU A 61 4.64 -13.31 16.58
C GLU A 61 6.11 -13.00 16.27
N GLU A 62 7.04 -13.70 16.94
CA GLU A 62 8.47 -13.52 16.73
C GLU A 62 8.93 -14.19 15.44
N ASP A 63 8.38 -15.37 15.15
CA ASP A 63 8.72 -16.16 13.96
C ASP A 63 8.25 -15.48 12.66
N VAL A 64 7.07 -14.83 12.68
CA VAL A 64 6.51 -14.11 11.53
C VAL A 64 7.19 -12.74 11.32
N ARG A 65 7.76 -12.15 12.38
CA ARG A 65 8.38 -10.82 12.33
C ARG A 65 9.44 -10.71 11.25
N GLY A 66 10.29 -11.73 11.10
CA GLY A 66 11.37 -11.75 10.10
C GLY A 66 10.86 -11.61 8.66
N VAL A 67 9.67 -12.13 8.38
CA VAL A 67 9.03 -12.09 7.05
C VAL A 67 8.26 -10.78 6.85
N VAL A 68 7.54 -10.31 7.87
CA VAL A 68 6.61 -9.19 7.74
C VAL A 68 7.32 -7.83 7.83
N VAL A 69 8.34 -7.69 8.69
CA VAL A 69 9.03 -6.40 8.90
C VAL A 69 9.61 -5.80 7.61
N PRO A 70 10.30 -6.55 6.74
CA PRO A 70 10.80 -6.00 5.47
C PRO A 70 9.70 -5.39 4.59
N TYR A 71 8.54 -6.04 4.52
CA TYR A 71 7.40 -5.54 3.76
C TYR A 71 6.85 -4.24 4.35
N LEU A 72 6.62 -4.20 5.68
CA LEU A 72 6.13 -3.01 6.37
C LEU A 72 7.11 -1.83 6.23
N LEU A 73 8.41 -2.08 6.29
CA LEU A 73 9.43 -1.06 6.07
C LEU A 73 9.39 -0.50 4.65
N LYS A 74 9.15 -1.33 3.64
CA LYS A 74 8.98 -0.89 2.24
C LYS A 74 7.73 -0.02 2.10
N GLN A 75 6.61 -0.43 2.69
CA GLN A 75 5.37 0.34 2.69
C GLN A 75 5.54 1.70 3.37
N ARG A 76 6.20 1.75 4.53
CA ARG A 76 6.49 3.01 5.24
C ARG A 76 7.27 3.98 4.37
N LYS A 77 8.35 3.51 3.71
CA LYS A 77 9.16 4.36 2.82
C LYS A 77 8.35 4.93 1.67
N PHE A 78 7.48 4.12 1.07
CA PHE A 78 6.59 4.57 0.00
C PHE A 78 5.63 5.67 0.46
N LEU A 79 4.97 5.46 1.61
CA LEU A 79 4.04 6.45 2.17
C LEU A 79 4.74 7.76 2.54
N GLN A 80 5.94 7.68 3.12
CA GLN A 80 6.73 8.87 3.44
C GLN A 80 7.08 9.69 2.20
N LYS A 81 7.43 9.02 1.09
CA LYS A 81 7.71 9.70 -0.19
C LYS A 81 6.45 10.40 -0.70
N SER A 82 5.32 9.69 -0.75
CA SER A 82 4.05 10.26 -1.22
C SER A 82 3.59 11.43 -0.37
N LEU A 83 3.74 11.33 0.96
CA LEU A 83 3.40 12.41 1.88
C LEU A 83 4.27 13.65 1.63
N LYS A 84 5.58 13.47 1.42
CA LYS A 84 6.51 14.58 1.12
C LYS A 84 6.11 15.30 -0.17
N GLU A 85 5.82 14.57 -1.24
CA GLU A 85 5.37 15.14 -2.51
C GLU A 85 4.07 15.95 -2.34
N LYS A 86 3.10 15.40 -1.60
CA LYS A 86 1.85 16.11 -1.30
C LYS A 86 2.07 17.35 -0.45
N GLN A 87 2.96 17.30 0.53
CA GLN A 87 3.27 18.45 1.37
C GLN A 87 3.95 19.57 0.57
N GLU A 88 4.88 19.22 -0.31
CA GLU A 88 5.59 20.18 -1.16
C GLU A 88 4.63 20.87 -2.13
N THR A 89 3.81 20.10 -2.85
CA THR A 89 2.78 20.65 -3.74
C THR A 89 1.78 21.53 -3.00
N ASN A 90 1.33 21.13 -1.79
CA ASN A 90 0.43 21.94 -0.98
C ASN A 90 1.10 23.24 -0.53
N SER A 91 2.37 23.21 -0.11
CA SER A 91 3.09 24.41 0.29
C SER A 91 3.20 25.44 -0.85
N HIS A 92 3.49 24.98 -2.07
CA HIS A 92 3.52 25.83 -3.25
C HIS A 92 2.13 26.41 -3.56
N LEU A 93 1.08 25.58 -3.52
CA LEU A 93 -0.29 26.04 -3.75
C LEU A 93 -0.74 27.05 -2.69
N ALA A 94 -0.43 26.81 -1.42
CA ALA A 94 -0.72 27.74 -0.34
C ALA A 94 -0.04 29.09 -0.55
N ALA A 95 1.25 29.09 -0.96
CA ALA A 95 1.96 30.32 -1.31
C ALA A 95 1.29 31.06 -2.48
N ALA A 96 0.89 30.34 -3.53
CA ALA A 96 0.18 30.93 -4.67
C ALA A 96 -1.18 31.53 -4.25
N VAL A 97 -1.92 30.85 -3.38
CA VAL A 97 -3.20 31.37 -2.85
C VAL A 97 -2.98 32.64 -2.03
N VAL A 98 -1.95 32.68 -1.18
CA VAL A 98 -1.64 33.90 -0.39
C VAL A 98 -1.26 35.05 -1.32
N ALA A 99 -0.39 34.82 -2.30
CA ALA A 99 -0.04 35.84 -3.30
C ALA A 99 -1.26 36.32 -4.09
N GLY A 100 -2.14 35.40 -4.49
CA GLY A 100 -3.41 35.72 -5.16
C GLY A 100 -4.33 36.59 -4.30
N ARG A 101 -4.46 36.26 -3.00
CA ARG A 101 -5.26 37.07 -2.05
C ARG A 101 -4.70 38.47 -1.87
N GLN A 102 -3.39 38.62 -1.79
CA GLN A 102 -2.73 39.93 -1.74
C GLN A 102 -3.03 40.73 -3.00
N ARG A 103 -2.93 40.10 -4.17
CA ARG A 103 -3.22 40.76 -5.44
C ARG A 103 -4.68 41.22 -5.55
N ILE A 104 -5.62 40.40 -5.07
CA ILE A 104 -7.04 40.78 -5.02
C ILE A 104 -7.23 41.99 -4.10
N ALA A 105 -6.64 41.98 -2.90
CA ALA A 105 -6.75 43.10 -1.97
C ALA A 105 -6.18 44.42 -2.56
N GLU A 106 -5.05 44.36 -3.28
CA GLU A 106 -4.49 45.51 -3.99
C GLU A 106 -5.45 46.06 -5.06
N LEU A 107 -6.08 45.18 -5.82
CA LEU A 107 -7.03 45.57 -6.87
C LEU A 107 -8.31 46.18 -6.27
N GLU A 108 -8.81 45.62 -5.17
CA GLU A 108 -9.96 46.18 -4.44
C GLU A 108 -9.66 47.60 -3.94
N GLU A 109 -8.46 47.83 -3.41
CA GLU A 109 -8.00 49.16 -3.00
C GLU A 109 -7.93 50.14 -4.18
N GLN A 110 -7.41 49.72 -5.34
CA GLN A 110 -7.37 50.56 -6.54
C GLN A 110 -8.78 50.92 -7.03
N ILE A 111 -9.69 49.94 -7.09
CA ILE A 111 -11.08 50.17 -7.48
C ILE A 111 -11.76 51.15 -6.52
N ARG A 112 -11.51 51.01 -5.20
CA ARG A 112 -12.07 51.93 -4.21
C ARG A 112 -11.59 53.36 -4.41
N ARG A 113 -10.28 53.56 -4.59
CA ARG A 113 -9.70 54.90 -4.84
C ARG A 113 -10.27 55.55 -6.09
N GLN A 114 -10.33 54.81 -7.20
CA GLN A 114 -10.93 55.33 -8.44
C GLN A 114 -12.39 55.72 -8.22
N LYS A 115 -13.17 54.90 -7.52
CA LYS A 115 -14.55 55.21 -7.19
C LYS A 115 -14.68 56.51 -6.38
N GLU A 116 -13.82 56.71 -5.39
CA GLU A 116 -13.78 57.94 -4.58
C GLU A 116 -13.41 59.16 -5.43
N GLU A 117 -12.43 59.05 -6.33
CA GLU A 117 -12.05 60.10 -7.28
C GLU A 117 -13.23 60.50 -8.19
N TRP A 118 -13.91 59.52 -8.79
CA TRP A 118 -15.09 59.76 -9.64
C TRP A 118 -16.23 60.43 -8.86
N GLN A 119 -16.45 60.03 -7.61
CA GLN A 119 -17.44 60.68 -6.74
C GLN A 119 -17.07 62.12 -6.42
N GLY A 120 -15.79 62.41 -6.17
CA GLY A 120 -15.27 63.77 -5.95
C GLY A 120 -15.55 64.67 -7.15
N VAL A 121 -15.16 64.22 -8.36
CA VAL A 121 -15.41 64.95 -9.62
C VAL A 121 -16.90 65.20 -9.83
N ALA A 122 -17.76 64.22 -9.56
CA ALA A 122 -19.21 64.40 -9.69
C ALA A 122 -19.80 65.43 -8.71
N ILE A 123 -19.26 65.51 -7.49
CA ILE A 123 -19.67 66.51 -6.49
C ILE A 123 -19.20 67.91 -6.90
N GLU A 124 -17.96 68.05 -7.38
CA GLU A 124 -17.44 69.32 -7.89
C GLU A 124 -18.25 69.82 -9.09
N GLY A 125 -18.58 68.93 -10.04
CA GLY A 125 -19.42 69.28 -11.18
C GLY A 125 -20.81 69.80 -10.77
N ARG A 126 -21.44 69.20 -9.74
CA ARG A 126 -22.71 69.70 -9.21
C ARG A 126 -22.59 71.07 -8.58
N LYS A 127 -21.55 71.30 -7.76
CA LYS A 127 -21.30 72.61 -7.14
C LYS A 127 -21.06 73.69 -8.19
N MET A 128 -20.30 73.38 -9.25
CA MET A 128 -20.09 74.32 -10.35
C MET A 128 -21.43 74.68 -11.02
N MET A 129 -22.30 73.70 -11.26
CA MET A 129 -23.61 73.93 -11.86
C MET A 129 -24.50 74.83 -10.98
N GLU A 130 -24.54 74.58 -9.66
CA GLU A 130 -25.24 75.44 -8.70
C GLU A 130 -24.72 76.90 -8.74
N THR A 131 -23.39 77.09 -8.83
CA THR A 131 -22.82 78.45 -8.94
C THR A 131 -23.13 79.15 -10.26
N PHE A 132 -23.35 78.42 -11.35
CA PHE A 132 -23.77 79.01 -12.63
C PHE A 132 -25.25 79.38 -12.63
N ASP A 133 -26.09 78.58 -11.98
CA ASP A 133 -27.52 78.87 -11.80
C ASP A 133 -27.74 80.08 -10.87
N ASP A 134 -26.90 80.29 -9.85
CA ASP A 134 -26.96 81.46 -8.95
C ASP A 134 -26.46 82.77 -9.59
N LEU A 135 -25.79 82.70 -10.74
CA LEU A 135 -25.23 83.85 -11.47
C LEU A 135 -26.07 84.29 -12.70
N SER A 136 -27.15 83.57 -13.04
CA SER A 136 -28.12 83.93 -14.10
C SER A 136 -29.39 84.57 -13.52
#